data_AF-X1K2T5-F1
#
_entry.id   AF-X1K2T5-F1
#
_cell.length_a   1.000
_cell.length_b   1.000
_cell.length_c   1.000
_cell.angle_alpha   90.00
_cell.angle_beta   90.00
_cell.angle_gamma   90.00
#
_symmetry.space_group_name_H-M   'P 1'
#
loop_
_entity.id
_entity.type
_entity.pdbx_description
1 polymer ?
#
loop_
_entity_poly.entity_id
_entity_poly.type
_entity_poly.pdbx_seq_one_letter_code
_entity_poly.pdbx_strand_id
1 'polypeptide(L)'
;MGGEQLMSNPKLTSPTEVTRLLTKYDFKCKKRLGQNFLVDQNTLQIIINSLKLNKEDCILEIGTGIGTLTSALSPLVKQVISVEKDKKLAPLLIIHFN
;
A
#
# COMPACT_ATOMS: atom_id res chain seq x y z
N MET A 1 25.54 -3.99 13.09
CA MET A 1 25.84 -3.07 11.97
C MET A 1 25.11 -3.61 10.74
N GLY A 2 24.12 -2.98 10.13
CA GLY A 2 23.34 -1.78 10.45
C GLY A 2 21.87 -2.09 10.16
N GLY A 3 20.99 -1.75 11.10
CA GLY A 3 19.54 -1.94 11.00
C GLY A 3 18.80 -0.61 11.04
N GLU A 4 19.45 0.46 10.58
CA GLU A 4 18.89 1.81 10.56
C GLU A 4 18.64 2.24 9.11
N GLN A 5 17.49 2.89 8.90
CA GLN A 5 16.97 3.50 7.67
C GLN A 5 16.33 2.59 6.62
N LEU A 6 15.09 2.17 6.89
CA LEU A 6 14.03 2.30 5.87
C LEU A 6 13.39 3.68 6.08
N MET A 7 13.91 4.68 5.37
CA MET A 7 13.39 6.05 5.40
C MET A 7 11.95 6.10 4.86
N SER A 8 11.10 6.77 5.64
CA SER A 8 9.89 7.50 5.24
C SER A 8 8.87 6.78 4.34
N ASN A 9 8.20 5.75 4.88
CA ASN A 9 6.85 5.45 4.43
C ASN A 9 5.89 5.76 5.59
N PRO A 10 4.91 6.68 5.46
CA PRO A 10 3.90 6.83 6.49
C PRO A 10 3.34 5.44 6.79
N LYS A 11 3.21 5.07 8.07
CA LYS A 11 2.54 3.82 8.44
C LYS A 11 1.06 3.95 8.03
N LEU A 12 0.75 3.59 6.78
CA LEU A 12 -0.59 3.53 6.20
C LEU A 12 -1.40 2.35 6.77
N THR A 13 -1.14 2.01 8.02
CA THR A 13 -1.68 0.91 8.80
C THR A 13 -2.30 1.42 10.10
N SER A 14 -2.78 2.67 10.09
CA SER A 14 -3.60 3.23 11.15
C SER A 14 -4.77 4.02 10.55
N PRO A 15 -5.97 3.95 11.16
CA PRO A 15 -7.13 4.70 10.68
C PRO A 15 -6.88 6.22 10.63
N THR A 16 -6.17 6.75 11.63
CA THR A 16 -5.87 8.18 11.75
C THR A 16 -5.01 8.66 10.59
N GLU A 17 -3.90 7.97 10.28
CA GLU A 17 -3.00 8.36 9.19
C GLU A 17 -3.67 8.25 7.82
N VAL A 18 -4.44 7.19 7.61
CA VAL A 18 -5.20 7.04 6.35
C VAL A 18 -6.25 8.13 6.23
N THR A 19 -7.01 8.43 7.28
CA THR A 19 -7.99 9.52 7.25
C THR A 19 -7.34 10.87 6.98
N ARG A 20 -6.19 11.14 7.61
CA ARG A 20 -5.37 12.35 7.39
C ARG A 20 -4.92 12.44 5.94
N LEU A 21 -4.42 11.35 5.36
CA LEU A 21 -3.99 11.29 3.97
C LEU A 21 -5.16 11.57 3.03
N LEU A 22 -6.27 10.84 3.16
CA LEU A 22 -7.44 11.02 2.29
C LEU A 22 -7.97 12.45 2.36
N THR A 23 -8.02 13.04 3.55
CA THR A 23 -8.46 14.44 3.75
C THR A 23 -7.50 15.43 3.08
N LYS A 24 -6.18 15.22 3.23
CA LYS A 24 -5.15 16.09 2.63
C LYS A 24 -5.28 16.18 1.10
N TYR A 25 -5.71 15.11 0.44
CA TYR A 25 -5.88 15.06 -1.01
C TYR A 25 -7.35 15.20 -1.46
N ASP A 26 -8.24 15.64 -0.56
CA ASP A 26 -9.69 15.73 -0.79
C ASP A 26 -10.29 14.47 -1.47
N PHE A 27 -9.80 13.30 -1.05
CA PHE A 27 -10.22 12.02 -1.59
C PHE A 27 -11.38 11.46 -0.77
N LYS A 28 -12.46 11.10 -1.45
CA LYS A 28 -13.62 10.42 -0.86
C LYS A 28 -13.75 9.01 -1.42
N CYS A 29 -13.84 8.03 -0.53
CA CYS A 29 -14.07 6.64 -0.90
C CYS A 29 -15.36 6.49 -1.70
N LYS A 30 -15.29 5.74 -2.81
CA LYS A 30 -16.44 5.43 -3.66
C LYS A 30 -16.99 4.07 -3.29
N LYS A 31 -18.08 4.05 -2.51
CA LYS A 31 -18.79 2.80 -2.12
C LYS A 31 -19.12 1.91 -3.33
N ARG A 32 -19.52 2.51 -4.46
CA ARG A 32 -19.83 1.77 -5.71
C ARG A 32 -18.64 1.02 -6.31
N LEU A 33 -17.41 1.39 -5.95
CA LEU A 33 -16.19 0.71 -6.37
C LEU A 33 -15.67 -0.29 -5.33
N GLY A 34 -16.38 -0.45 -4.19
CA GLY A 34 -15.95 -1.36 -3.12
C GLY A 34 -14.68 -0.91 -2.39
N GLN A 35 -14.29 0.37 -2.48
CA GLN A 35 -13.06 0.88 -1.88
C GLN A 35 -13.08 0.77 -0.35
N ASN A 36 -12.21 -0.09 0.18
CA ASN A 36 -11.88 -0.23 1.59
C ASN A 36 -10.35 -0.21 1.71
N PHE A 37 -9.81 0.56 2.65
CA PHE A 37 -8.36 0.67 2.82
C PHE A 37 -7.89 -0.18 4.00
N LEU A 38 -6.76 -0.86 3.81
CA LEU A 38 -6.11 -1.63 4.85
C LEU A 38 -5.47 -0.67 5.86
N VAL A 39 -5.99 -0.64 7.09
CA VAL A 39 -5.60 0.31 8.14
C VAL A 39 -5.10 -0.39 9.42
N ASP A 40 -4.72 -1.66 9.32
CA ASP A 40 -4.24 -2.45 10.45
C ASP A 40 -2.94 -3.18 10.11
N GLN A 41 -1.93 -2.99 10.96
CA GLN A 41 -0.59 -3.54 10.75
C GLN A 41 -0.57 -5.07 10.92
N ASN A 42 -1.37 -5.61 11.84
CA ASN A 42 -1.40 -7.04 12.11
C ASN A 42 -2.00 -7.80 10.92
N THR A 43 -3.12 -7.30 10.38
CA THR A 43 -3.76 -7.83 9.18
C THR A 43 -2.81 -7.78 7.99
N LEU A 44 -2.06 -6.68 7.81
CA LEU A 44 -1.03 -6.59 6.78
C LEU A 44 0.03 -7.70 6.93
N GLN A 45 0.55 -7.92 8.15
CA GLN A 45 1.54 -8.97 8.39
C GLN A 45 0.98 -10.38 8.15
N ILE A 46 -0.27 -10.64 8.53
CA ILE A 46 -0.95 -11.91 8.26
C ILE A 46 -1.02 -12.16 6.74
N ILE A 47 -1.40 -11.14 5.95
CA ILE A 47 -1.42 -11.23 4.49
C ILE A 47 -0.02 -11.56 3.97
N ILE A 48 1.00 -10.77 4.32
CA ILE A 48 2.37 -10.96 3.84
C ILE A 48 2.91 -12.35 4.17
N ASN A 49 2.73 -12.80 5.42
CA ASN A 49 3.22 -14.12 5.85
C ASN A 49 2.48 -15.28 5.16
N SER A 50 1.21 -15.09 4.78
CA SER A 50 0.43 -16.12 4.09
C SER A 50 0.89 -16.36 2.64
N LEU A 51 1.52 -15.36 2.01
CA LEU A 51 1.93 -15.40 0.61
C LEU A 51 3.22 -16.20 0.37
N LYS A 52 4.00 -16.51 1.42
CA LYS A 52 5.25 -17.30 1.36
C LYS A 52 6.21 -16.81 0.26
N LEU A 53 6.37 -15.50 0.18
CA LEU A 53 7.11 -14.81 -0.87
C LEU A 53 8.61 -15.10 -0.82
N ASN A 54 9.24 -15.03 -1.99
CA ASN A 54 10.67 -15.03 -2.18
C ASN A 54 11.13 -13.92 -3.16
N LYS A 55 12.44 -13.70 -3.24
CA LYS A 55 13.05 -12.59 -3.99
C LYS A 55 12.92 -12.69 -5.51
N GLU A 56 12.55 -13.84 -6.06
CA GLU A 56 12.34 -14.02 -7.51
C GLU A 56 10.87 -13.85 -7.93
N ASP A 57 9.95 -13.71 -6.98
CA ASP A 57 8.53 -13.59 -7.29
C ASP A 57 8.20 -12.27 -8.01
N CYS A 58 7.26 -12.35 -8.95
CA CYS A 58 6.63 -11.18 -9.58
C CYS A 58 5.15 -11.17 -9.19
N ILE A 59 4.70 -10.11 -8.55
CA ILE A 59 3.33 -10.00 -8.02
C ILE A 59 2.51 -9.04 -8.88
N LEU A 60 1.31 -9.48 -9.27
CA LEU A 60 0.26 -8.61 -9.80
C LEU A 60 -0.73 -8.26 -8.67
N GLU A 61 -0.80 -7.00 -8.31
CA GLU A 61 -1.76 -6.48 -7.35
C GLU A 61 -2.93 -5.80 -8.09
N ILE A 62 -4.16 -6.16 -7.70
CA ILE A 62 -5.38 -5.55 -8.22
C ILE A 62 -5.97 -4.63 -7.15
N GLY A 63 -6.09 -3.34 -7.48
CA GLY A 63 -6.57 -2.32 -6.55
C GLY A 63 -5.48 -1.83 -5.61
N THR A 64 -4.53 -1.05 -6.14
CA THR A 64 -3.42 -0.44 -5.39
C THR A 64 -3.91 0.38 -4.19
N GLY A 65 -5.07 1.03 -4.31
CA GLY A 65 -5.63 1.85 -3.24
C GLY A 65 -4.71 3.02 -2.90
N ILE A 66 -4.26 3.08 -1.65
CA ILE A 66 -3.27 4.07 -1.16
C ILE A 66 -1.84 3.54 -1.14
N GLY A 67 -1.61 2.29 -1.59
CA GLY A 67 -0.28 1.69 -1.69
C GLY A 67 0.22 0.97 -0.44
N THR A 68 -0.64 0.72 0.56
CA THR A 68 -0.25 0.03 1.82
C THR A 68 0.35 -1.36 1.56
N LEU A 69 -0.33 -2.19 0.77
CA LEU A 69 0.13 -3.55 0.48
C LEU A 69 1.29 -3.54 -0.52
N THR A 70 1.18 -2.76 -1.60
CA THR A 70 2.27 -2.54 -2.58
C THR A 70 3.59 -2.21 -1.91
N SER A 71 3.57 -1.28 -0.93
CA SER A 71 4.75 -0.86 -0.18
C SER A 71 5.37 -1.97 0.66
N ALA A 72 4.53 -2.85 1.22
CA ALA A 72 4.99 -3.98 2.02
C ALA A 72 5.54 -5.12 1.15
N LEU A 73 4.98 -5.30 -0.06
CA LEU A 73 5.40 -6.33 -1.01
C LEU A 73 6.70 -5.97 -1.73
N SER A 74 6.84 -4.71 -2.17
CA SER A 74 7.95 -4.25 -3.01
C SER A 74 9.36 -4.63 -2.50
N PRO A 75 9.69 -4.54 -1.19
CA PRO A 75 11.01 -4.93 -0.72
C PRO A 75 11.21 -6.45 -0.59
N LEU A 76 10.16 -7.27 -0.73
CA LEU A 76 10.20 -8.71 -0.48
C LEU A 76 10.36 -9.56 -1.75
N VAL A 77 10.04 -8.99 -2.91
CA VAL A 77 9.94 -9.70 -4.19
C VAL A 77 10.76 -9.03 -5.28
N LYS A 78 10.84 -9.65 -6.45
CA LYS A 78 11.57 -9.09 -7.61
C LYS A 78 10.87 -7.88 -8.18
N GLN A 79 9.55 -7.98 -8.31
CA GLN A 79 8.74 -6.95 -8.93
C GLN A 79 7.30 -7.00 -8.40
N VAL A 80 6.71 -5.82 -8.22
CA VAL A 80 5.26 -5.66 -8.03
C VAL A 80 4.72 -4.81 -9.16
N ILE A 81 3.72 -5.34 -9.87
CA ILE A 81 2.92 -4.61 -10.85
C ILE A 81 1.56 -4.40 -10.21
N SER A 82 1.16 -3.14 -10.03
CA SER A 82 -0.11 -2.82 -9.41
C SER A 82 -1.03 -2.09 -10.39
N VAL A 83 -2.31 -2.46 -10.38
CA VAL A 83 -3.33 -1.90 -11.29
C VAL A 83 -4.45 -1.25 -10.47
N GLU A 84 -4.67 0.05 -10.68
CA GLU A 84 -5.73 0.82 -10.04
C GLU A 84 -6.76 1.31 -11.07
N LYS A 85 -8.04 1.10 -10.79
CA LYS A 85 -9.14 1.51 -11.67
C LYS A 85 -9.49 2.98 -11.49
N ASP A 86 -9.39 3.50 -10.27
CA ASP A 86 -9.73 4.87 -9.94
C ASP A 86 -8.54 5.81 -10.17
N LYS A 87 -8.53 6.47 -11.32
CA LYS A 87 -7.51 7.47 -11.69
C LYS A 87 -7.34 8.59 -10.64
N LYS A 88 -8.34 8.85 -9.78
CA LYS A 88 -8.23 9.84 -8.70
C LYS A 88 -7.27 9.43 -7.59
N LEU A 89 -6.90 8.16 -7.49
CA LEU A 89 -5.89 7.66 -6.56
C LEU A 89 -4.46 7.86 -7.08
N ALA A 90 -4.25 8.11 -8.38
CA ALA A 90 -2.92 8.26 -8.94
C ALA A 90 -2.04 9.32 -8.22
N PRO A 91 -2.53 10.53 -7.86
CA PRO A 91 -1.73 11.49 -7.10
C PRO A 91 -1.29 11.01 -5.71
N LEU A 92 -2.08 10.14 -5.07
CA LEU A 92 -1.75 9.53 -3.77
C LEU A 92 -0.65 8.48 -3.90
N LEU A 93 -0.59 7.78 -5.04
CA LEU A 93 0.34 6.69 -5.28
C LEU A 93 1.74 7.18 -5.67
N ILE A 94 1.84 8.25 -6.46
CA ILE A 94 3.12 8.79 -6.97
C ILE A 94 4.09 9.21 -5.84
N ILE A 95 3.55 9.52 -4.65
CA ILE A 95 4.34 10.04 -3.52
C ILE A 95 5.10 8.94 -2.78
N HIS A 96 4.71 7.67 -2.94
CA HIS A 96 5.25 6.55 -2.16
C HIS A 96 6.30 5.70 -2.90
N PHE A 97 6.47 5.89 -4.22
CA PHE A 97 7.25 4.97 -5.07
C PHE A 97 8.27 5.66 -6.00
N ASN A 98 8.77 6.85 -5.62
CA ASN A 98 9.92 7.50 -6.28
C ASN A 98 11.17 7.37 -5.41
#